data_AF-A0A6P5QKP6-F1
#
_entry.id   AF-A0A6P5QKP6-F1
#
_cell.length_a   1.000
_cell.length_b   1.000
_cell.length_c   1.000
_cell.angle_alpha   90.00
_cell.angle_beta   90.00
_cell.angle_gamma   90.00
#
_symmetry.space_group_name_H-M   'P 1'
#
loop_
_entity.id
_entity.type
_entity.pdbx_description
1 polymer ?
#
loop_
_entity_poly.entity_id
_entity_poly.type
_entity_poly.pdbx_seq_one_letter_code
_entity_poly.pdbx_strand_id
1 'polypeptide(L)'
;MGGAPSAHSPLWHQEEQQEGPALKVMAQWWQILLGLWAVLPTLVGDKLINVCMNSKRHKQEPGPEDELYQECKPWEDNACCTRSTSWEAHLEEPLLFNFSMMHCGLLTPACRKHFIQAICFHECSPNLGPWIQPVVPNGQEEQWVSGVPLCREDCEDWWRACHTSSTCKSNWLHGWDWSEVKGLLSIRLQFIELRLP
;
A
#
# COMPACT_ATOMS: atom_id res chain seq x y z
N MET A 1 -66.80 67.31 52.00
CA MET A 1 -66.95 66.55 53.26
C MET A 1 -66.81 65.07 52.93
N GLY A 2 -65.86 64.39 53.58
CA GLY A 2 -65.62 62.92 53.63
C GLY A 2 -65.37 62.24 52.28
N GLY A 3 -64.28 61.50 52.03
CA GLY A 3 -63.34 60.79 52.89
C GLY A 3 -62.89 59.56 52.09
N ALA A 4 -61.59 59.31 51.97
CA ALA A 4 -61.07 58.04 51.43
C ALA A 4 -61.30 56.91 52.44
N PRO A 5 -61.26 55.63 52.01
CA PRO A 5 -59.98 54.92 52.11
C PRO A 5 -59.66 53.90 50.99
N SER A 6 -58.36 53.85 50.69
CA SER A 6 -57.42 52.72 50.47
C SER A 6 -57.79 51.39 49.78
N ALA A 7 -56.90 51.11 48.81
CA ALA A 7 -56.16 49.85 48.55
C ALA A 7 -56.87 48.67 47.86
N HIS A 8 -56.35 48.27 46.69
CA HIS A 8 -55.46 47.12 46.54
C HIS A 8 -55.12 46.91 45.04
N SER A 9 -53.83 46.91 44.69
CA SER A 9 -53.32 46.53 43.38
C SER A 9 -53.19 45.01 43.27
N PRO A 10 -53.53 44.38 42.12
CA PRO A 10 -53.02 43.06 41.80
C PRO A 10 -51.64 43.19 41.14
N LEU A 11 -50.66 42.65 41.84
CA LEU A 11 -49.29 42.39 41.41
C LEU A 11 -49.35 41.33 40.29
N TRP A 12 -49.23 41.74 39.02
CA TRP A 12 -48.96 40.80 37.94
C TRP A 12 -47.52 40.32 38.10
N HIS A 13 -47.38 39.14 38.69
CA HIS A 13 -46.13 38.39 38.73
C HIS A 13 -45.64 38.17 37.30
N GLN A 14 -44.42 38.62 37.01
CA GLN A 14 -43.61 38.14 35.90
C GLN A 14 -43.42 36.63 36.07
N GLU A 15 -43.92 35.87 35.09
CA GLU A 15 -43.62 34.47 34.91
C GLU A 15 -42.22 34.37 34.29
N GLU A 16 -41.20 34.40 35.14
CA GLU A 16 -39.83 34.11 34.74
C GLU A 16 -39.73 32.60 34.50
N GLN A 17 -39.71 32.19 33.23
CA GLN A 17 -39.49 30.80 32.83
C GLN A 17 -38.13 30.33 33.31
N GLN A 18 -38.11 29.73 34.49
CA GLN A 18 -36.92 29.16 35.09
C GLN A 18 -36.67 27.80 34.45
N GLU A 19 -35.85 27.77 33.40
CA GLU A 19 -35.38 26.54 32.77
C GLU A 19 -34.70 25.66 33.83
N GLY A 20 -35.34 24.54 34.16
CA GLY A 20 -34.88 23.64 35.22
C GLY A 20 -33.48 23.07 34.94
N PRO A 21 -32.68 22.81 35.99
CA PRO A 21 -31.29 22.36 35.87
C PRO A 21 -31.16 21.05 35.06
N ALA A 22 -32.18 20.20 35.07
CA ALA A 22 -32.22 18.97 34.29
C ALA A 22 -32.22 19.22 32.77
N LEU A 23 -32.92 20.25 32.28
CA LEU A 23 -33.01 20.54 30.84
C LEU A 23 -31.69 21.09 30.31
N LYS A 24 -31.02 21.95 31.09
CA LYS A 24 -29.67 22.46 30.79
C LYS A 24 -28.61 21.35 30.77
N VAL A 25 -28.68 20.44 31.72
CA VAL A 25 -27.77 19.28 31.79
C VAL A 25 -27.97 18.39 30.56
N MET A 26 -29.21 18.06 30.19
CA MET A 26 -29.52 17.25 29.00
C MET A 26 -29.05 17.91 27.70
N ALA A 27 -29.25 19.23 27.55
CA ALA A 27 -28.74 19.97 26.40
C ALA A 27 -27.21 19.94 26.33
N GLN A 28 -26.53 20.06 27.47
CA GLN A 28 -25.08 20.03 27.54
C GLN A 28 -24.49 18.65 27.21
N TRP A 29 -25.12 17.57 27.70
CA TRP A 29 -24.77 16.20 27.29
C TRP A 29 -25.02 15.96 25.81
N TRP A 30 -26.09 16.52 25.24
CA TRP A 30 -26.38 16.43 23.81
C TRP A 30 -25.33 17.15 22.95
N GLN A 31 -24.87 18.33 23.37
CA GLN A 31 -23.77 19.04 22.68
C GLN A 31 -22.44 18.28 22.78
N ILE A 32 -22.17 17.62 23.92
CA ILE A 32 -20.97 16.78 24.09
C ILE A 32 -21.03 15.52 23.22
N LEU A 33 -22.20 14.87 23.14
CA LEU A 33 -22.41 13.69 22.29
C LEU A 33 -22.28 14.04 20.80
N LEU A 34 -22.82 15.18 20.36
CA LEU A 34 -22.65 15.69 18.99
C LEU A 34 -21.19 16.07 18.70
N GLY A 35 -20.48 16.67 19.67
CA GLY A 35 -19.05 16.98 19.55
C GLY A 35 -18.17 15.73 19.46
N LEU A 36 -18.47 14.69 20.24
CA LEU A 36 -17.76 13.41 20.21
C LEU A 36 -17.97 12.66 18.89
N TRP A 37 -19.16 12.75 18.29
CA TRP A 37 -19.45 12.15 16.98
C TRP A 37 -18.74 12.87 15.83
N ALA A 38 -18.51 14.18 15.96
CA ALA A 38 -17.84 14.99 14.95
C ALA A 38 -16.31 14.81 14.91
N VAL A 39 -15.69 14.31 15.99
CA VAL A 39 -14.23 14.16 16.10
C VAL A 39 -13.73 12.79 15.62
N LEU A 40 -14.62 11.84 15.29
CA LEU A 40 -14.23 10.43 15.10
C LEU A 40 -14.10 9.84 13.67
N PRO A 41 -14.26 10.59 12.56
CA PRO A 41 -13.75 10.06 11.29
C PRO A 41 -12.92 11.07 10.50
N THR A 42 -11.79 11.55 11.04
CA THR A 42 -10.73 12.14 10.20
C THR A 42 -9.41 11.38 10.28
N LEU A 43 -9.39 10.21 10.91
CA LEU A 43 -8.27 9.26 10.87
C LEU A 43 -8.61 8.10 9.91
N VAL A 44 -9.09 8.40 8.71
CA VAL A 44 -9.05 7.41 7.63
C VAL A 44 -7.67 7.54 7.00
N GLY A 45 -6.85 6.53 7.27
CA GLY A 45 -5.42 6.49 7.00
C GLY A 45 -5.04 6.65 5.53
N ASP A 46 -3.74 6.83 5.33
CA ASP A 46 -3.09 6.93 4.03
C ASP A 46 -3.69 5.95 3.03
N LYS A 47 -3.94 6.42 1.80
CA LYS A 47 -4.54 5.64 0.74
C LYS A 47 -3.64 4.42 0.45
N LEU A 48 -3.97 3.25 1.00
CA LEU A 48 -3.18 2.02 0.82
C LEU A 48 -3.39 1.34 -0.55
N ILE A 49 -4.32 1.85 -1.37
CA ILE A 49 -4.62 1.32 -2.70
C ILE A 49 -4.32 2.38 -3.75
N ASN A 50 -3.97 1.96 -4.95
CA ASN A 50 -3.59 2.86 -6.03
C ASN A 50 -2.43 3.79 -5.64
N VAL A 51 -1.34 3.17 -5.18
CA VAL A 51 -0.07 3.81 -4.80
C VAL A 51 1.11 3.03 -5.35
N CYS A 52 2.21 3.73 -5.61
CA CYS A 52 3.48 3.12 -6.00
C CYS A 52 4.44 3.13 -4.82
N MET A 53 5.21 2.05 -4.64
CA MET A 53 6.28 2.03 -3.65
C MET A 53 7.39 2.98 -4.07
N ASN A 54 8.00 3.65 -3.10
CA ASN A 54 9.20 4.44 -3.32
C ASN A 54 10.41 3.53 -3.52
N SER A 55 10.75 3.28 -4.78
CA SER A 55 11.95 2.56 -5.17
C SER A 55 12.55 3.16 -6.44
N LYS A 56 13.76 2.72 -6.80
CA LYS A 56 14.50 3.26 -7.96
C LYS A 56 13.77 3.11 -9.31
N ARG A 57 12.85 2.14 -9.43
CA ARG A 57 12.26 1.72 -10.71
C ARG A 57 10.76 1.97 -10.80
N HIS A 58 10.16 2.44 -9.72
CA HIS A 58 8.75 2.80 -9.66
C HIS A 58 8.56 4.28 -10.01
N LYS A 59 7.43 4.58 -10.65
CA LYS A 59 6.90 5.93 -10.79
C LYS A 59 6.48 6.46 -9.42
N GLN A 60 6.35 7.78 -9.30
CA GLN A 60 5.85 8.41 -8.08
C GLN A 60 4.37 8.08 -7.84
N GLU A 61 3.58 8.04 -8.91
CA GLU A 61 2.15 7.73 -8.86
C GLU A 61 1.74 6.78 -10.00
N PRO A 62 0.69 5.97 -9.79
CA PRO A 62 0.15 5.13 -10.85
C PRO A 62 -0.39 5.95 -12.02
N GLY A 63 -0.27 5.39 -13.23
CA GLY A 63 -0.87 5.98 -14.42
C GLY A 63 -0.73 5.09 -15.64
N PRO A 64 -1.39 5.44 -16.76
CA PRO A 64 -1.37 4.64 -17.97
C PRO A 64 0.05 4.54 -18.57
N GLU A 65 0.34 3.40 -19.20
CA GLU A 65 1.55 3.06 -19.94
C GLU A 65 1.16 2.24 -21.18
N ASP A 66 1.11 2.90 -22.34
CA ASP A 66 0.49 2.36 -23.56
C ASP A 66 1.26 1.18 -24.20
N GLU A 67 2.50 0.91 -23.73
CA GLU A 67 3.45 0.03 -24.42
C GLU A 67 4.17 -0.93 -23.46
N LEU A 68 3.47 -1.45 -22.44
CA LEU A 68 4.04 -2.48 -21.56
C LEU A 68 4.28 -3.79 -22.32
N TYR A 69 5.40 -4.45 -22.01
CA TYR A 69 5.83 -5.67 -22.67
C TYR A 69 5.07 -6.91 -22.18
N GLN A 70 4.61 -7.75 -23.12
CA GLN A 70 4.12 -9.12 -22.94
C GLN A 70 3.41 -9.39 -21.59
N GLU A 71 4.07 -10.05 -20.64
CA GLU A 71 3.51 -10.41 -19.33
C GLU A 71 3.12 -9.20 -18.46
N CYS A 72 3.69 -8.01 -18.72
CA CYS A 72 3.38 -6.76 -18.03
C CYS A 72 2.18 -6.00 -18.63
N LYS A 73 1.61 -6.44 -19.76
CA LYS A 73 0.44 -5.81 -20.38
C LYS A 73 -0.80 -5.64 -19.48
N PRO A 74 -1.09 -6.53 -18.52
CA PRO A 74 -2.26 -6.36 -17.66
C PRO A 74 -2.32 -5.04 -16.87
N TRP A 75 -1.20 -4.31 -16.77
CA TRP A 75 -1.13 -3.03 -16.06
C TRP A 75 -1.15 -1.79 -16.98
N GLU A 76 -1.33 -1.92 -18.31
CA GLU A 76 -1.24 -0.81 -19.27
C GLU A 76 -2.13 0.40 -18.90
N ASP A 77 -3.34 0.17 -18.39
CA ASP A 77 -4.26 1.27 -18.05
C ASP A 77 -3.86 2.02 -16.77
N ASN A 78 -3.10 1.37 -15.86
CA ASN A 78 -2.75 1.92 -14.56
C ASN A 78 -1.57 1.17 -13.92
N ALA A 79 -0.34 1.59 -14.23
CA ALA A 79 0.90 0.97 -13.78
C ALA A 79 1.75 1.88 -12.89
N CYS A 80 2.56 1.26 -12.03
CA CYS A 80 3.68 1.88 -11.32
C CYS A 80 5.03 1.74 -12.03
N CYS A 81 5.11 0.93 -13.07
CA CYS A 81 6.32 0.76 -13.87
C CYS A 81 6.28 1.66 -15.12
N THR A 82 7.39 1.72 -15.85
CA THR A 82 7.48 2.35 -17.17
C THR A 82 7.62 1.31 -18.28
N ARG A 83 7.41 1.71 -19.54
CA ARG A 83 7.80 0.89 -20.71
C ARG A 83 9.19 0.27 -20.58
N SER A 84 10.21 1.06 -20.21
CA SER A 84 11.59 0.58 -20.04
C SER A 84 11.72 -0.49 -18.96
N THR A 85 11.07 -0.29 -17.81
CA THR A 85 11.06 -1.28 -16.72
C THR A 85 10.42 -2.58 -17.20
N SER A 86 9.29 -2.49 -17.93
CA SER A 86 8.63 -3.68 -18.47
C SER A 86 9.49 -4.42 -19.49
N TRP A 87 10.21 -3.71 -20.37
CA TRP A 87 11.14 -4.33 -21.32
C TRP A 87 12.31 -5.02 -20.61
N GLU A 88 12.94 -4.35 -19.65
CA GLU A 88 14.06 -4.92 -18.90
C GLU A 88 13.67 -6.19 -18.14
N ALA A 89 12.43 -6.31 -17.67
CA ALA A 89 11.91 -7.52 -17.01
C ALA A 89 11.96 -8.78 -17.90
N HIS A 90 11.98 -8.61 -19.22
CA HIS A 90 11.98 -9.70 -20.20
C HIS A 90 13.38 -10.00 -20.76
N LEU A 91 14.42 -9.30 -20.32
CA LEU A 91 15.80 -9.63 -20.68
C LEU A 91 16.23 -10.95 -20.02
N GLU A 92 17.16 -11.67 -20.63
CA GLU A 92 17.73 -12.90 -20.06
C GLU A 92 18.53 -12.61 -18.79
N GLU A 93 19.23 -11.48 -18.78
CA GLU A 93 19.87 -10.88 -17.62
C GLU A 93 19.28 -9.49 -17.42
N PRO A 94 18.18 -9.35 -16.67
CA PRO A 94 17.59 -8.05 -16.39
C PRO A 94 18.61 -7.17 -15.67
N LEU A 95 19.00 -6.06 -16.32
CA LEU A 95 19.77 -4.99 -15.70
C LEU A 95 19.06 -4.38 -14.49
N LEU A 96 17.74 -4.55 -14.40
CA LEU A 96 16.94 -4.25 -13.21
C LEU A 96 17.52 -4.90 -11.96
N PHE A 97 18.08 -6.10 -12.10
CA PHE A 97 18.42 -6.95 -10.97
C PHE A 97 19.89 -7.38 -10.91
N ASN A 98 20.68 -7.10 -11.96
CA ASN A 98 22.07 -7.59 -12.08
C ASN A 98 22.19 -9.08 -11.71
N PHE A 99 21.13 -9.85 -12.00
CA PHE A 99 20.97 -11.23 -11.56
C PHE A 99 20.44 -12.03 -12.74
N SER A 100 21.17 -13.09 -13.09
CA SER A 100 20.72 -14.05 -14.08
C SER A 100 19.79 -15.06 -13.43
N MET A 101 18.57 -15.18 -13.97
CA MET A 101 17.65 -16.24 -13.58
C MET A 101 18.18 -17.64 -13.95
N MET A 102 19.20 -17.70 -14.83
CA MET A 102 19.83 -18.92 -15.34
C MET A 102 21.14 -19.27 -14.61
N HIS A 103 21.22 -18.98 -13.31
CA HIS A 103 22.44 -19.16 -12.50
C HIS A 103 22.84 -20.63 -12.26
N CYS A 104 21.93 -21.60 -12.47
CA CYS A 104 22.19 -23.03 -12.25
C CYS A 104 21.60 -23.91 -13.37
N GLY A 105 21.52 -23.35 -14.58
CA GLY A 105 20.94 -23.99 -15.77
C GLY A 105 19.87 -23.13 -16.43
N LEU A 106 19.37 -23.58 -17.58
CA LEU A 106 18.27 -22.90 -18.27
C LEU A 106 16.94 -23.16 -17.55
N LEU A 107 16.15 -22.10 -17.37
CA LEU A 107 14.75 -22.23 -16.96
C LEU A 107 13.92 -22.68 -18.17
N THR A 108 12.94 -23.57 -17.94
CA THR A 108 11.93 -23.84 -18.97
C THR A 108 11.15 -22.56 -19.30
N PRO A 109 10.62 -22.40 -20.53
CA PRO A 109 9.84 -21.22 -20.90
C PRO A 109 8.64 -20.98 -19.98
N ALA A 110 7.98 -22.05 -19.54
CA ALA A 110 6.86 -21.97 -18.59
C ALA A 110 7.32 -21.44 -17.22
N CYS A 111 8.41 -21.95 -16.67
CA CYS A 111 8.98 -21.47 -15.42
C CYS A 111 9.40 -19.99 -15.52
N ARG A 112 10.11 -19.63 -16.60
CA ARG A 112 10.57 -18.26 -16.85
C ARG A 112 9.40 -17.28 -16.91
N LYS A 113 8.29 -17.64 -17.57
CA LYS A 113 7.09 -16.81 -17.65
C LYS A 113 6.58 -16.39 -16.27
N HIS A 114 6.53 -17.31 -15.30
CA HIS A 114 6.08 -16.98 -13.94
C HIS A 114 7.03 -16.01 -13.23
N PHE A 115 8.35 -16.14 -13.42
CA PHE A 115 9.30 -15.16 -12.88
C PHE A 115 9.09 -13.75 -13.48
N ILE A 116 8.85 -13.67 -14.79
CA ILE A 116 8.55 -12.40 -15.46
C ILE A 116 7.23 -11.82 -14.93
N GLN A 117 6.18 -12.62 -14.80
CA GLN A 117 4.90 -12.19 -14.22
C GLN A 117 5.07 -11.67 -12.79
N ALA A 118 5.87 -12.34 -11.96
CA ALA A 118 6.17 -11.90 -10.60
C ALA A 118 6.91 -10.55 -10.57
N ILE A 119 7.84 -10.32 -11.51
CA ILE A 119 8.50 -9.02 -11.68
C ILE A 119 7.51 -7.96 -12.13
N CYS A 120 6.68 -8.23 -13.14
CA CYS A 120 5.67 -7.27 -13.60
C CYS A 120 4.70 -6.93 -12.47
N PHE A 121 4.26 -7.92 -11.69
CA PHE A 121 3.42 -7.70 -10.51
C PHE A 121 4.11 -6.81 -9.47
N HIS A 122 5.40 -7.05 -9.18
CA HIS A 122 6.18 -6.22 -8.26
C HIS A 122 6.31 -4.77 -8.73
N GLU A 123 6.76 -4.57 -9.97
CA GLU A 123 7.13 -3.26 -10.49
C GLU A 123 5.93 -2.43 -10.95
N CYS A 124 4.88 -3.08 -11.45
CA CYS A 124 3.77 -2.39 -12.12
C CYS A 124 2.50 -2.30 -11.27
N SER A 125 2.29 -3.16 -10.27
CA SER A 125 1.02 -3.18 -9.53
C SER A 125 0.86 -1.94 -8.63
N PRO A 126 -0.20 -1.13 -8.83
CA PRO A 126 -0.51 -0.02 -7.94
C PRO A 126 -1.27 -0.45 -6.68
N ASN A 127 -1.42 -1.76 -6.45
CA ASN A 127 -2.26 -2.32 -5.40
C ASN A 127 -1.46 -3.02 -4.29
N LEU A 128 -0.13 -2.86 -4.28
CA LEU A 128 0.74 -3.46 -3.26
C LEU A 128 0.82 -2.68 -1.95
N GLY A 129 0.17 -1.51 -1.86
CA GLY A 129 0.28 -0.58 -0.73
C GLY A 129 0.14 -1.19 0.68
N PRO A 130 -0.79 -2.13 0.96
CA PRO A 130 -0.92 -2.72 2.31
C PRO A 130 0.30 -3.54 2.75
N TRP A 131 1.17 -3.93 1.81
CA TRP A 131 2.34 -4.78 2.03
C TRP A 131 3.66 -4.03 1.87
N ILE A 132 3.61 -2.72 1.61
CA ILE A 132 4.79 -1.87 1.55
C ILE A 132 5.33 -1.69 2.97
N GLN A 133 6.61 -1.99 3.13
CA GLN A 133 7.37 -1.84 4.36
C GLN A 133 8.48 -0.79 4.12
N PRO A 134 8.70 0.13 5.06
CA PRO A 134 9.83 1.05 4.97
C PRO A 134 11.14 0.27 5.16
N VAL A 135 12.16 0.58 4.36
CA VAL A 135 13.55 0.20 4.64
C VAL A 135 14.30 1.47 4.97
N VAL A 136 15.01 1.46 6.10
CA VAL A 136 15.88 2.57 6.48
C VAL A 136 17.33 2.09 6.59
N PRO A 137 18.05 1.83 5.48
CA PRO A 137 19.50 1.74 5.51
C PRO A 137 20.09 3.08 5.04
N ASN A 138 20.75 3.81 5.94
CA ASN A 138 21.59 4.97 5.62
C ASN A 138 20.86 6.24 5.09
N GLY A 139 19.58 6.44 5.39
CA GLY A 139 18.89 7.73 5.18
C GLY A 139 18.26 7.94 3.80
N GLN A 140 18.25 6.92 2.93
CA GLN A 140 17.33 6.87 1.78
C GLN A 140 16.13 6.00 2.15
N GLU A 141 14.92 6.55 2.08
CA GLU A 141 13.66 5.87 2.34
C GLU A 141 13.28 4.97 1.15
N GLU A 142 14.06 3.93 0.89
CA GLU A 142 13.66 2.87 -0.03
C GLU A 142 12.59 2.00 0.65
N GLN A 143 11.56 1.64 -0.09
CA GLN A 143 10.50 0.76 0.38
C GLN A 143 10.64 -0.60 -0.30
N TRP A 144 10.17 -1.64 0.38
CA TRP A 144 10.08 -3.00 -0.15
C TRP A 144 8.72 -3.59 0.18
N VAL A 145 8.38 -4.69 -0.49
CA VAL A 145 7.09 -5.36 -0.30
C VAL A 145 7.29 -6.70 0.39
N SER A 146 6.51 -6.96 1.45
CA SER A 146 6.61 -8.16 2.28
C SER A 146 5.25 -8.75 2.63
N GLY A 147 5.15 -10.08 2.67
CA GLY A 147 3.95 -10.77 3.16
C GLY A 147 2.74 -10.62 2.25
N VAL A 148 2.96 -10.44 0.94
CA VAL A 148 1.87 -10.38 -0.05
C VAL A 148 1.17 -11.73 -0.12
N PRO A 149 -0.16 -11.78 0.07
CA PRO A 149 -0.93 -13.01 -0.01
C PRO A 149 -1.14 -13.37 -1.48
N LEU A 150 -0.17 -14.09 -2.05
CA LEU A 150 -0.35 -14.66 -3.37
C LEU A 150 -1.50 -15.69 -3.33
N CYS A 151 -2.33 -15.71 -4.36
CA CYS A 151 -3.33 -16.75 -4.52
C CYS A 151 -2.64 -18.12 -4.59
N ARG A 152 -3.28 -19.13 -3.98
CA ARG A 152 -2.73 -20.48 -3.90
C ARG A 152 -2.49 -21.05 -5.30
N GLU A 153 -3.43 -20.81 -6.21
CA GLU A 153 -3.41 -21.33 -7.57
C GLU A 153 -2.18 -20.81 -8.34
N ASP A 154 -1.89 -19.50 -8.27
CA ASP A 154 -0.68 -18.89 -8.86
C ASP A 154 0.62 -19.49 -8.28
N CYS A 155 0.66 -19.71 -6.96
CA CYS A 155 1.80 -20.32 -6.28
C CYS A 155 2.03 -21.77 -6.76
N GLU A 156 0.98 -22.58 -6.81
CA GLU A 156 1.07 -23.98 -7.22
C GLU A 156 1.36 -24.14 -8.72
N ASP A 157 0.79 -23.27 -9.56
CA ASP A 157 1.04 -23.22 -10.99
C ASP A 157 2.50 -22.89 -11.27
N TRP A 158 3.04 -21.87 -10.59
CA TRP A 158 4.45 -21.52 -10.70
C TRP A 158 5.35 -22.69 -10.26
N TRP A 159 5.09 -23.29 -9.10
CA TRP A 159 5.87 -24.43 -8.62
C TRP A 159 5.87 -25.59 -9.62
N ARG A 160 4.70 -25.94 -10.17
CA ARG A 160 4.56 -26.98 -11.19
C ARG A 160 5.28 -26.62 -12.48
N ALA A 161 5.22 -25.37 -12.94
CA ALA A 161 5.92 -24.93 -14.15
C ALA A 161 7.45 -25.04 -14.02
N CYS A 162 7.98 -24.92 -12.79
CA CYS A 162 9.40 -24.97 -12.50
C CYS A 162 9.94 -26.34 -12.08
N HIS A 163 9.11 -27.40 -11.97
CA HIS A 163 9.54 -28.70 -11.42
C HIS A 163 10.69 -29.40 -12.19
N THR A 164 10.90 -29.07 -13.48
CA THR A 164 12.01 -29.58 -14.29
C THR A 164 13.16 -28.58 -14.45
N SER A 165 13.03 -27.38 -13.90
CA SER A 165 14.09 -26.37 -13.88
C SER A 165 14.94 -26.55 -12.63
N SER A 166 16.18 -26.06 -12.67
CA SER A 166 17.13 -26.20 -11.57
C SER A 166 17.47 -24.87 -10.92
N THR A 167 17.70 -24.89 -9.62
CA THR A 167 18.33 -23.80 -8.87
C THR A 167 19.27 -24.39 -7.83
N CYS A 168 20.27 -23.61 -7.42
CA CYS A 168 21.25 -23.98 -6.39
C CYS A 168 21.06 -23.20 -5.08
N LYS A 169 19.98 -22.40 -4.97
CA LYS A 169 19.62 -21.70 -3.73
C LYS A 169 18.12 -21.72 -3.51
N SER A 170 17.71 -21.86 -2.25
CA SER A 170 16.33 -21.69 -1.82
C SER A 170 15.95 -20.23 -1.54
N ASN A 171 16.93 -19.38 -1.21
CA ASN A 171 16.73 -17.94 -1.05
C ASN A 171 17.54 -17.21 -2.13
N TRP A 172 16.84 -16.48 -3.02
CA TRP A 172 17.44 -15.75 -4.13
C TRP A 172 17.71 -14.28 -3.79
N LEU A 173 17.34 -13.79 -2.60
CA LEU A 173 17.65 -12.43 -2.11
C LEU A 173 19.08 -12.32 -1.60
N HIS A 174 19.61 -13.40 -1.02
CA HIS A 174 20.84 -13.36 -0.22
C HIS A 174 21.78 -14.54 -0.51
N GLY A 175 23.05 -14.35 -0.13
CA GLY A 175 24.06 -15.42 -0.12
C GLY A 175 24.69 -15.76 -1.48
N TRP A 176 24.46 -14.95 -2.52
CA TRP A 176 25.15 -15.09 -3.80
C TRP A 176 26.64 -14.73 -3.70
N ASP A 177 27.47 -15.44 -4.46
CA ASP A 177 28.87 -15.08 -4.66
C ASP A 177 28.97 -14.14 -5.86
N TRP A 178 29.26 -12.87 -5.60
CA TRP A 178 29.35 -11.83 -6.61
C TRP A 178 30.79 -11.61 -7.13
N SER A 179 31.74 -12.47 -6.73
CA SER A 179 33.15 -12.32 -7.12
C SER A 179 33.39 -12.39 -8.63
N GLU A 180 32.47 -13.02 -9.38
CA GLU A 180 32.51 -13.10 -10.84
C GLU A 180 31.86 -11.89 -11.55
N VAL A 181 31.07 -11.07 -10.84
CA VAL A 181 30.45 -9.85 -11.40
C VAL A 181 31.42 -8.67 -11.23
N LYS A 182 32.49 -8.66 -12.02
CA LYS A 182 33.41 -7.53 -12.10
C LYS A 182 32.70 -6.31 -12.73
N GLY A 183 32.32 -5.33 -11.90
CA GLY A 183 32.25 -3.93 -12.33
C GLY A 183 30.91 -3.20 -12.24
N LEU A 184 29.85 -3.79 -11.69
CA LEU A 184 28.60 -3.04 -11.43
C LEU A 184 28.37 -2.93 -9.93
N LEU A 185 28.24 -1.68 -9.46
CA LEU A 185 28.01 -1.34 -8.05
C LEU A 185 26.91 -2.22 -7.47
N SER A 186 27.20 -2.81 -6.33
CA SER A 186 26.27 -3.57 -5.50
C SER A 186 25.01 -2.74 -5.21
N ILE A 187 23.93 -3.03 -5.93
CA ILE A 187 22.58 -2.62 -5.56
C ILE A 187 21.96 -3.87 -4.95
N ARG A 188 21.80 -3.85 -3.62
CA ARG A 188 21.07 -4.90 -2.89
C ARG A 188 19.67 -5.01 -3.50
N LEU A 189 19.34 -6.21 -3.97
CA LEU A 189 17.98 -6.53 -4.39
C LEU A 189 17.10 -6.62 -3.14
N GLN A 190 16.13 -5.72 -3.03
CA GLN A 190 14.92 -5.95 -2.24
C GLN A 190 13.91 -6.58 -3.17
N PHE A 191 14.02 -7.88 -3.40
CA PHE A 191 12.93 -8.64 -3.99
C PHE A 191 11.99 -9.12 -2.88
N ILE A 192 10.72 -9.23 -3.26
CA ILE A 192 9.60 -9.69 -2.45
C ILE A 192 10.00 -10.91 -1.62
N GLU A 193 9.81 -10.86 -0.29
CA GLU A 193 9.65 -12.10 0.46
C GLU A 193 8.30 -12.71 0.08
N LEU A 194 8.28 -13.45 -1.02
CA LEU A 194 7.20 -14.38 -1.31
C LEU A 194 7.41 -15.55 -0.35
N ARG A 195 6.72 -15.51 0.78
CA ARG A 195 6.66 -16.62 1.71
C ARG A 195 5.89 -17.75 1.02
N LEU A 196 6.61 -18.58 0.28
CA LEU A 196 6.10 -19.87 -0.16
C LEU A 196 5.88 -20.74 1.10
N PRO A 197 4.75 -21.46 1.21
CA PRO A 197 4.50 -22.37 2.32
C PRO A 197 5.54 -23.52 2.37
#